data_AF-V4ADX4-F1
#
_entry.id   AF-V4ADX4-F1
#
_cell.length_a   1.000
_cell.length_b   1.000
_cell.length_c   1.000
_cell.angle_alpha   90.00
_cell.angle_beta   90.00
_cell.angle_gamma   90.00
#
_symmetry.space_group_name_H-M   'P 1'
#
loop_
_entity.id
_entity.type
_entity.pdbx_description
1 polymer ?
#
loop_
_entity_poly.entity_id
_entity_poly.type
_entity_poly.pdbx_seq_one_letter_code
_entity_poly.pdbx_strand_id
1 'polypeptide(L)'
;GTKWCGRGNAAANFTDLGEKRETDICCRGHDYCPDTIGSFSSKHGLFNAGLFTKSHCDCENEFYDCLKNSTDELGSVIGNIYF
;
A
#
# COMPACT_ATOMS: atom_id res chain seq x y z
N GLY A 1 -6.44 5.58 12.43
CA GLY A 1 -7.03 5.92 11.12
C GLY A 1 -7.11 4.69 10.26
N THR A 2 -5.96 4.13 9.89
CA THR A 2 -5.81 2.91 9.09
C THR A 2 -5.14 1.81 9.92
N LYS A 3 -5.26 0.56 9.47
CA LYS A 3 -4.58 -0.62 10.03
C LYS A 3 -3.57 -1.22 9.05
N TRP A 4 -3.72 -0.96 7.76
CA TRP A 4 -2.95 -1.57 6.67
C TRP A 4 -2.00 -0.60 6.00
N CYS A 5 -2.22 0.70 6.09
CA CYS A 5 -1.29 1.67 5.50
C CYS A 5 -0.05 1.85 6.37
N GLY A 6 1.08 1.27 5.98
CA GLY A 6 2.35 1.42 6.70
C GLY A 6 3.36 0.34 6.35
N ARG A 7 4.39 0.18 7.20
CA ARG A 7 5.35 -0.92 7.06
C ARG A 7 4.70 -2.21 7.59
N GLY A 8 4.24 -3.05 6.66
CA GLY A 8 3.33 -4.15 7.00
C GLY A 8 1.98 -3.59 7.50
N ASN A 9 1.33 -4.29 8.42
CA ASN A 9 0.05 -3.86 8.96
C ASN A 9 -0.06 -4.15 10.46
N ALA A 10 -0.97 -3.43 11.12
CA ALA A 10 -1.35 -3.59 12.52
C ALA A 10 -2.74 -4.24 12.68
N ALA A 11 -3.23 -4.88 11.60
CA ALA A 11 -4.53 -5.52 11.56
C ALA A 11 -4.48 -6.88 12.27
N ALA A 12 -5.48 -7.18 13.09
CA ALA A 12 -5.60 -8.48 13.76
C ALA A 12 -6.03 -9.60 12.80
N ASN A 13 -6.72 -9.24 11.71
CA ASN A 13 -7.17 -10.15 10.67
C ASN A 13 -7.54 -9.37 9.39
N PHE A 14 -7.81 -10.07 8.30
CA PHE A 14 -8.14 -9.48 6.99
C PHE A 14 -9.26 -8.42 7.05
N THR A 15 -10.26 -8.60 7.92
CA THR A 15 -11.42 -7.68 8.01
C THR A 15 -11.24 -6.55 9.02
N ASP A 16 -10.16 -6.56 9.80
CA ASP A 16 -9.81 -5.49 10.75
C ASP A 16 -9.31 -4.27 9.99
N LEU A 17 -10.23 -3.35 9.73
CA LEU A 17 -10.00 -2.08 9.06
C LEU A 17 -10.17 -0.94 10.05
N GLY A 18 -9.37 0.09 9.91
CA GLY A 18 -9.49 1.33 10.67
C GLY A 18 -10.67 2.20 10.23
N GLU A 19 -10.80 3.36 10.89
CA GLU A 19 -11.82 4.37 10.63
C GLU A 19 -11.81 4.92 9.20
N LYS A 20 -10.62 5.07 8.59
CA LYS A 20 -10.44 5.51 7.21
C LYS A 20 -10.54 4.33 6.26
N ARG A 21 -11.74 3.72 6.26
CA ARG A 21 -11.99 2.39 5.73
C ARG A 21 -11.69 2.26 4.24
N GLU A 22 -12.03 3.25 3.43
CA GLU A 22 -11.82 3.19 1.98
C GLU A 22 -10.33 3.23 1.64
N THR A 23 -9.60 4.14 2.28
CA THR A 23 -8.13 4.18 2.15
C THR A 23 -7.47 2.92 2.69
N ASP A 24 -7.97 2.38 3.80
CA ASP A 24 -7.40 1.19 4.44
C ASP A 24 -7.60 -0.07 3.59
N ILE A 25 -8.71 -0.17 2.86
CA ILE A 25 -8.96 -1.23 1.88
C ILE A 25 -7.91 -1.19 0.76
N CYS A 26 -7.55 0.00 0.27
CA CYS A 26 -6.51 0.14 -0.76
C CYS A 26 -5.16 -0.38 -0.26
N CYS A 27 -4.75 0.03 0.94
CA CYS A 27 -3.49 -0.44 1.53
C CYS A 27 -3.51 -1.95 1.82
N ARG A 28 -4.65 -2.49 2.29
CA ARG A 28 -4.81 -3.94 2.45
C ARG A 28 -4.65 -4.66 1.12
N GLY A 29 -5.25 -4.17 0.04
CA GLY A 29 -5.08 -4.76 -1.29
C GLY A 29 -3.62 -4.79 -1.72
N HIS A 30 -2.91 -3.67 -1.54
CA HIS A 30 -1.49 -3.53 -1.87
C HIS A 30 -0.57 -4.48 -1.06
N ASP A 31 -0.84 -4.64 0.24
CA ASP A 31 -0.11 -5.54 1.14
C ASP A 31 -0.13 -7.01 0.71
N TYR A 32 -1.16 -7.43 -0.04
CA TYR A 32 -1.31 -8.80 -0.53
C TYR A 32 -0.67 -9.04 -1.90
N CYS A 33 0.06 -8.06 -2.45
CA CYS A 33 0.74 -8.26 -3.73
C CYS A 33 1.75 -9.43 -3.64
N PRO A 34 1.68 -10.42 -4.55
CA PRO A 34 2.49 -11.65 -4.45
C PRO A 34 3.97 -11.41 -4.75
N ASP A 35 4.29 -10.33 -5.47
CA ASP A 35 5.66 -10.01 -5.85
C ASP A 35 6.03 -8.58 -5.43
N THR A 36 6.92 -8.50 -4.46
CA THR A 36 7.41 -7.24 -3.90
C THR A 36 8.93 -7.25 -3.74
N ILE A 37 9.50 -6.04 -3.73
CA ILE A 37 10.89 -5.74 -3.42
C ILE A 37 10.88 -4.83 -2.19
N GLY A 38 11.33 -5.36 -1.06
CA GLY A 38 11.44 -4.59 0.18
C GLY A 38 12.31 -3.34 0.02
N SER A 39 12.10 -2.35 0.89
CA SER A 39 12.97 -1.18 0.97
C SER A 39 14.44 -1.60 1.14
N PHE A 40 15.34 -0.95 0.40
CA PHE A 40 16.78 -1.23 0.36
C PHE A 40 17.13 -2.70 0.10
N SER A 41 16.29 -3.41 -0.65
CA SER A 41 16.47 -4.82 -0.98
C SER A 41 16.58 -5.02 -2.50
N SER A 42 17.18 -6.14 -2.89
CA SER A 42 17.29 -6.54 -4.30
C SER A 42 16.45 -7.78 -4.60
N LYS A 43 15.79 -7.79 -5.75
CA LYS A 43 15.07 -8.94 -6.30
C LYS A 43 15.00 -8.79 -7.82
N HIS A 44 14.97 -9.90 -8.57
CA HIS A 44 14.88 -9.87 -10.04
C HIS A 44 15.98 -9.06 -10.74
N GLY A 45 17.16 -8.92 -10.11
CA GLY A 45 18.25 -8.07 -10.61
C GLY A 45 18.01 -6.56 -10.44
N LEU A 46 16.93 -6.16 -9.78
CA LEU A 46 16.58 -4.77 -9.47
C LEU A 46 16.88 -4.46 -8.01
N PHE A 47 17.27 -3.22 -7.72
CA PHE A 47 17.47 -2.72 -6.36
C PHE A 47 16.45 -1.62 -6.04
N ASN A 48 15.67 -1.81 -4.97
CA ASN A 48 14.74 -0.79 -4.48
C ASN A 48 15.48 0.17 -3.55
N ALA A 49 15.90 1.33 -4.08
CA ALA A 49 16.52 2.40 -3.30
C ALA A 49 15.51 3.24 -2.47
N GLY A 50 14.21 2.95 -2.57
CA GLY A 50 13.15 3.67 -1.89
C GLY A 50 12.98 3.26 -0.42
N LEU A 51 12.37 4.15 0.36
CA LEU A 51 12.04 3.94 1.79
C LEU A 51 10.84 2.98 1.99
N PHE A 52 10.06 2.74 0.94
CA PHE A 52 8.89 1.88 0.96
C PHE A 52 9.13 0.61 0.15
N THR A 53 8.44 -0.47 0.52
CA THR A 53 8.35 -1.67 -0.31
C THR A 53 7.72 -1.31 -1.65
N LYS A 54 8.31 -1.78 -2.76
CA LYS A 54 7.74 -1.66 -4.10
C LYS A 54 7.11 -2.98 -4.50
N SER A 55 5.90 -2.93 -5.04
CA SER A 55 5.15 -4.09 -5.52
C SER A 55 5.22 -4.21 -7.05
N HIS A 56 4.71 -5.31 -7.61
CA HIS A 56 4.55 -5.46 -9.05
C HIS A 56 3.70 -4.32 -9.63
N CYS A 57 4.00 -3.86 -10.84
CA CYS A 57 3.35 -2.70 -11.46
C CYS A 57 1.82 -2.81 -11.49
N ASP A 58 1.28 -4.01 -11.70
CA ASP A 58 -0.17 -4.23 -11.68
C ASP A 58 -0.78 -3.90 -10.32
N CYS A 59 -0.14 -4.35 -9.23
CA CYS A 59 -0.55 -4.00 -7.87
C CYS A 59 -0.41 -2.49 -7.59
N GLU A 60 0.65 -1.85 -8.12
CA GLU A 60 0.88 -0.41 -7.96
C GLU A 60 -0.19 0.42 -8.70
N ASN A 61 -0.58 0.00 -9.91
CA ASN A 61 -1.64 0.65 -10.68
C ASN A 61 -3.00 0.50 -9.98
N GLU A 62 -3.33 -0.72 -9.52
CA GLU A 62 -4.55 -0.96 -8.73
C GLU A 62 -4.57 -0.12 -7.45
N PHE A 63 -3.43 -0.01 -6.75
CA PHE A 63 -3.31 0.80 -5.55
C PHE A 63 -3.50 2.29 -5.84
N TYR A 64 -2.89 2.80 -6.91
CA TYR A 64 -3.05 4.18 -7.36
C TYR A 64 -4.51 4.52 -7.67
N ASP A 65 -5.17 3.68 -8.47
CA ASP A 65 -6.57 3.88 -8.85
C ASP A 65 -7.50 3.77 -7.65
N CYS A 66 -7.23 2.83 -6.72
CA CYS A 66 -7.99 2.72 -5.48
C CYS A 66 -7.86 3.98 -4.62
N LEU A 67 -6.64 4.50 -4.42
CA LEU A 67 -6.42 5.71 -3.62
C LEU A 67 -7.08 6.94 -4.25
N LYS A 68 -7.07 7.06 -5.58
CA LYS A 68 -7.79 8.14 -6.28
C LYS A 68 -9.30 8.08 -6.12
N ASN A 69 -9.86 6.88 -6.04
CA ASN A 69 -11.29 6.66 -5.89
C ASN A 69 -11.75 6.62 -4.42
N SER A 70 -10.81 6.63 -3.46
CA SER A 70 -11.13 6.66 -2.04
C SER A 70 -11.89 7.94 -1.67
N THR A 71 -13.00 7.80 -0.96
CA THR A 71 -13.76 8.93 -0.43
C THR A 71 -13.14 9.51 0.85
N ASP A 72 -12.15 8.83 1.43
CA ASP A 72 -11.41 9.31 2.58
C ASP A 72 -10.31 10.29 2.14
N GLU A 73 -10.27 11.48 2.72
CA GLU A 73 -9.22 12.49 2.45
C GLU A 73 -7.79 11.93 2.60
N LEU A 74 -7.61 10.93 3.47
CA LEU A 74 -6.34 10.26 3.69
C LEU A 74 -5.82 9.53 2.43
N GLY A 75 -6.71 9.11 1.53
CA GLY A 75 -6.33 8.45 0.26
C GLY A 75 -5.42 9.33 -0.59
N SER A 76 -5.83 10.60 -0.79
CA SER A 76 -5.02 11.60 -1.49
C SER A 76 -3.68 11.87 -0.80
N VAL A 77 -3.65 11.93 0.54
CA VAL A 77 -2.41 12.15 1.29
C VAL A 77 -1.43 11.00 1.11
N ILE A 78 -1.90 9.75 1.22
CA ILE A 78 -1.07 8.56 1.01
C ILE A 78 -0.56 8.51 -0.43
N GLY A 79 -1.42 8.79 -1.41
CA GLY A 79 -1.03 8.83 -2.82
C GLY A 79 0.13 9.79 -3.07
N ASN A 80 0.10 10.99 -2.48
CA ASN A 80 1.18 11.99 -2.64
C ASN A 80 2.48 11.64 -1.89
N ILE A 81 2.43 10.82 -0.83
CA ILE A 81 3.62 10.42 -0.07
C ILE A 81 4.30 9.22 -0.73
N TYR A 82 3.52 8.33 -1.33
CA TYR A 82 3.98 7.04 -1.81
C TYR A 82 4.43 7.08 -3.28
N PHE A 83 3.69 7.77 -4.16
CA PHE A 83 3.99 7.91 -5.60
C PHE A 83 4.73 9.21 -5.90
#